data_AF-A0A5P1EZ16-F1
#
_entry.id   AF-A0A5P1EZ16-F1
#
_cell.length_a   1.000
_cell.length_b   1.000
_cell.length_c   1.000
_cell.angle_alpha   90.00
_cell.angle_beta   90.00
_cell.angle_gamma   90.00
#
_symmetry.space_group_name_H-M   'P 1'
#
loop_
_entity.id
_entity.type
_entity.pdbx_description
1 polymer ?
#
loop_
_entity_poly.entity_id
_entity_poly.type
_entity_poly.pdbx_seq_one_letter_code
_entity_poly.pdbx_strand_id
1 'polypeptide(L)'
;MNKASEIIYTLSKITGLDEIAVLIRLQMNDSSDYVRDVAVKVMGIVASALGIHVVFPFIESCCRRIEPLRVRCAAIRMVEQFAVRIGCTLLPHLSPLIELMEFGLLHKDLEIMRITALSLAALAKAVAPYGYEHFKPILHRLFDFFSRDGVGFIHRRGKVLGALVKLFTFIIQLLTYPYPSDINWNVANGVLLVSRLSVDDEEMKEIGLEAIKSLAEIKDVLLQGFLMGGPRCFVRIMWTRTMMRRDKYVLLADATVALANKLGVAYLKRSISKELRCNRCFGQ
;
A
#
# COMPACT_ATOMS: atom_id res chain seq x y z
N MET A 1 -16.27 18.27 -1.75
CA MET A 1 -16.49 17.69 -0.40
C MET A 1 -17.98 17.46 -0.24
N ASN A 2 -18.41 16.40 0.47
CA ASN A 2 -19.83 16.20 0.77
C ASN A 2 -20.28 17.23 1.82
N LYS A 3 -21.52 17.75 1.73
CA LYS A 3 -22.06 18.77 2.66
C LYS A 3 -21.86 18.41 4.15
N ALA A 4 -21.97 17.14 4.51
CA ALA A 4 -21.71 16.67 5.87
C ALA A 4 -20.26 16.88 6.34
N SER A 5 -19.27 16.76 5.45
CA SER A 5 -17.87 17.00 5.80
C SER A 5 -17.59 18.47 6.10
N GLU A 6 -18.27 19.41 5.45
CA GLU A 6 -18.13 20.85 5.72
C GLU A 6 -18.72 21.25 7.07
N ILE A 7 -19.84 20.61 7.46
CA ILE A 7 -20.44 20.79 8.78
C ILE A 7 -19.46 20.31 9.85
N ILE A 8 -18.92 19.09 9.72
CA ILE A 8 -17.94 18.54 10.67
C ILE A 8 -16.69 19.42 10.73
N TYR A 9 -16.21 19.90 9.57
CA TYR A 9 -15.05 20.79 9.49
C TYR A 9 -15.27 22.10 10.27
N THR A 10 -16.45 22.72 10.11
CA THR A 10 -16.79 23.97 10.79
C THR A 10 -16.95 23.76 12.29
N LEU A 11 -17.65 22.69 12.68
CA LEU A 11 -17.79 22.31 14.09
C LEU A 11 -16.43 22.06 14.73
N SER A 12 -15.51 21.40 14.02
CA SER A 12 -14.17 21.10 14.52
C SER A 12 -13.39 22.36 14.88
N LYS A 13 -13.55 23.44 14.10
CA LYS A 13 -12.92 24.73 14.39
C LYS A 13 -13.50 25.43 15.62
N ILE A 14 -14.77 25.17 15.95
CA ILE A 14 -15.47 25.81 17.06
C ILE A 14 -15.17 25.07 18.37
N THR A 15 -15.30 23.74 18.38
CA THR A 15 -15.14 22.92 19.60
C THR A 15 -13.67 22.71 19.98
N GLY A 16 -12.76 22.70 19.00
CA GLY A 16 -11.37 22.30 19.21
C GLY A 16 -11.19 20.79 19.32
N LEU A 17 -9.96 20.34 19.58
CA LEU A 17 -9.59 18.92 19.55
C LEU A 17 -10.00 18.16 20.81
N ASP A 18 -9.97 18.78 21.99
CA ASP A 18 -10.05 18.05 23.27
C ASP A 18 -11.37 17.27 23.43
N GLU A 19 -12.50 17.94 23.22
CA GLU A 19 -13.82 17.32 23.29
C GLU A 19 -14.00 16.24 22.20
N ILE A 20 -13.53 16.54 20.98
CA ILE A 20 -13.60 15.60 19.85
C ILE A 20 -12.77 14.36 20.13
N ALA A 21 -11.57 14.52 20.69
CA ALA A 21 -10.65 13.42 20.98
C ALA A 21 -11.24 12.45 22.00
N VAL A 22 -11.92 12.95 23.04
CA VAL A 22 -12.61 12.12 24.03
C VAL A 22 -13.71 11.30 23.36
N LEU A 23 -14.56 11.94 22.56
CA LEU A 23 -15.65 11.25 21.86
C LEU A 23 -15.13 10.21 20.87
N ILE A 24 -14.13 10.58 20.05
CA ILE A 24 -13.55 9.68 19.06
C ILE A 24 -12.88 8.48 19.73
N ARG A 25 -12.18 8.67 20.86
CA ARG A 25 -11.54 7.57 21.58
C ARG A 25 -12.55 6.53 22.07
N LEU A 26 -13.73 6.96 22.52
CA LEU A 26 -14.82 6.04 22.86
C LEU A 26 -15.28 5.24 21.64
N GLN A 27 -15.48 5.91 20.49
CA GLN A 27 -15.91 5.26 19.24
C GLN A 27 -14.85 4.30 18.67
N MET A 28 -13.56 4.56 18.88
CA MET A 28 -12.47 3.68 18.44
C MET A 28 -12.49 2.31 19.15
N ASN A 29 -13.04 2.24 20.36
CA ASN A 29 -13.17 1.00 21.12
C ASN A 29 -14.52 0.30 20.89
N ASP A 30 -15.34 0.79 19.97
CA ASP A 30 -16.64 0.20 19.67
C ASP A 30 -16.49 -1.23 19.09
N SER A 31 -17.55 -2.02 19.27
CA SER A 31 -17.63 -3.38 18.74
C SER A 31 -17.84 -3.45 17.23
N SER A 32 -18.45 -2.42 16.65
CA SER A 32 -18.79 -2.33 15.24
C SER A 32 -17.66 -1.73 14.42
N ASP A 33 -17.22 -2.46 13.39
CA ASP A 33 -16.24 -1.98 12.41
C ASP A 33 -16.73 -0.72 11.70
N TYR A 34 -18.03 -0.64 11.42
CA TYR A 34 -18.64 0.52 10.77
C TYR A 34 -18.49 1.79 11.62
N VAL A 35 -18.72 1.70 12.93
CA VAL A 35 -18.60 2.85 13.84
C VAL A 35 -17.15 3.32 13.93
N ARG A 36 -16.21 2.37 14.03
CA ARG A 36 -14.77 2.67 14.03
C ARG A 36 -14.33 3.33 12.72
N ASP A 37 -14.84 2.86 11.58
CA ASP A 37 -14.56 3.44 10.25
C ASP A 37 -15.08 4.87 10.12
N VAL A 38 -16.28 5.14 10.66
CA VAL A 38 -16.83 6.49 10.72
C VAL A 38 -15.94 7.39 11.59
N ALA A 39 -15.54 6.93 12.78
CA ALA A 39 -14.67 7.68 13.68
C ALA A 39 -13.32 8.03 13.02
N VAL A 40 -12.70 7.07 12.33
CA VAL A 40 -11.46 7.27 11.57
C VAL A 40 -11.63 8.31 10.46
N LYS A 41 -12.74 8.26 9.70
CA LYS A 41 -13.04 9.25 8.65
C LYS A 41 -13.31 10.64 9.21
N VAL A 42 -14.03 10.73 10.33
CA VAL A 42 -14.29 12.00 11.04
C VAL A 42 -12.98 12.62 11.50
N MET A 43 -12.08 11.85 12.10
CA MET A 43 -10.77 12.36 12.53
C MET A 43 -9.94 12.86 11.33
N GLY A 44 -10.05 12.22 10.15
CA GLY A 44 -9.45 12.73 8.92
C GLY A 44 -9.96 14.12 8.52
N ILE A 45 -11.25 14.41 8.75
CA ILE A 45 -11.83 15.75 8.53
C ILE A 45 -11.30 16.74 9.59
N VAL A 46 -11.27 16.33 10.85
CA VAL A 46 -10.78 17.15 11.97
C VAL A 46 -9.31 17.56 11.75
N ALA A 47 -8.46 16.62 11.32
CA ALA A 47 -7.06 16.91 10.99
C ALA A 47 -6.92 17.89 9.82
N SER A 48 -7.82 17.86 8.84
CA SER A 48 -7.84 18.88 7.78
C SER A 48 -8.32 20.26 8.26
N ALA A 49 -9.08 20.33 9.36
CA ALA A 49 -9.60 21.57 9.94
C ALA A 49 -8.62 22.25 10.90
N LEU A 50 -8.01 21.46 11.79
CA LEU A 50 -7.13 21.93 12.87
C LEU A 50 -5.64 21.82 12.53
N GLY A 51 -5.29 20.95 11.58
CA GLY A 51 -3.91 20.63 11.22
C GLY A 51 -3.40 19.34 11.89
N ILE A 52 -2.52 18.62 11.18
CA ILE A 52 -1.98 17.33 11.63
C ILE A 52 -1.18 17.47 12.92
N HIS A 53 -0.42 18.55 13.07
CA HIS A 53 0.40 18.79 14.27
C HIS A 53 -0.42 18.83 15.56
N VAL A 54 -1.67 19.31 15.50
CA VAL A 54 -2.59 19.33 16.66
C VAL A 54 -3.09 17.92 16.97
N VAL A 55 -3.38 17.12 15.94
CA VAL A 55 -3.95 15.77 16.08
C VAL A 55 -2.88 14.70 16.34
N PHE A 56 -1.62 14.96 15.99
CA PHE A 56 -0.53 13.98 16.10
C PHE A 56 -0.34 13.43 17.52
N PRO A 57 -0.29 14.24 18.60
CA PRO A 57 -0.15 13.73 19.97
C PRO A 57 -1.25 12.75 20.38
N PHE A 58 -2.48 12.98 19.90
CA PHE A 58 -3.60 12.07 20.15
C PHE A 58 -3.34 10.69 19.52
N ILE A 59 -2.95 10.65 18.25
CA ILE A 59 -2.68 9.39 17.52
C ILE A 59 -1.47 8.68 18.11
N GLU A 60 -0.40 9.43 18.39
CA GLU A 60 0.79 8.89 19.02
C GLU A 60 0.45 8.19 20.35
N SER A 61 -0.41 8.82 21.16
CA SER A 61 -0.86 8.24 22.43
C SER A 61 -1.65 6.93 22.22
N CYS A 62 -2.52 6.86 21.21
CA CYS A 62 -3.30 5.66 20.90
C CYS A 62 -2.46 4.51 20.33
N CYS A 63 -1.36 4.83 19.64
CA CYS A 63 -0.46 3.83 19.05
C CYS A 63 0.56 3.29 20.07
N ARG A 64 1.15 4.15 20.91
CA ARG A 64 2.26 3.78 21.81
C ARG A 64 1.82 3.24 23.17
N ARG A 65 0.66 3.64 23.69
CA ARG A 65 0.19 3.19 25.01
C ARG A 65 -0.34 1.76 24.97
N ILE A 66 -0.50 1.18 26.17
CA ILE A 66 -1.19 -0.09 26.35
C ILE A 66 -2.68 0.18 26.10
N GLU A 67 -3.12 -0.13 24.88
CA GLU A 67 -4.45 0.12 24.37
C GLU A 67 -4.97 -1.16 23.71
N PRO A 68 -6.29 -1.38 23.64
CA PRO A 68 -6.84 -2.53 22.94
C PRO A 68 -6.46 -2.48 21.45
N LEU A 69 -6.30 -3.66 20.85
CA LEU A 69 -5.96 -3.84 19.43
C LEU A 69 -6.80 -2.95 18.51
N ARG A 70 -8.11 -2.85 18.80
CA ARG A 70 -9.07 -2.05 18.04
C ARG A 70 -8.72 -0.56 17.97
N VAL A 71 -8.29 0.01 19.10
CA VAL A 71 -7.89 1.42 19.21
C VAL A 71 -6.58 1.64 18.45
N ARG A 72 -5.61 0.73 18.59
CA ARG A 72 -4.35 0.79 17.83
C ARG A 72 -4.58 0.72 16.32
N CYS A 73 -5.37 -0.24 15.85
CA CYS A 73 -5.73 -0.37 14.45
C CYS A 73 -6.45 0.88 13.93
N ALA A 74 -7.40 1.45 14.69
CA ALA A 74 -8.09 2.67 14.30
C ALA A 74 -7.13 3.87 14.21
N ALA A 75 -6.20 4.04 15.15
CA ALA A 75 -5.21 5.12 15.11
C ALA A 75 -4.30 5.03 13.87
N ILE A 76 -3.84 3.83 13.53
CA ILE A 76 -3.03 3.59 12.32
C ILE A 76 -3.84 3.87 11.04
N ARG A 77 -5.14 3.58 11.04
CA ARG A 77 -6.06 3.92 9.92
C ARG A 77 -6.35 5.42 9.82
N MET A 78 -6.26 6.19 10.91
CA MET A 78 -6.36 7.66 10.83
C MET A 78 -5.21 8.24 10.00
N VAL A 79 -3.99 7.70 10.16
CA VAL A 79 -2.83 8.10 9.35
C VAL A 79 -3.07 7.83 7.86
N GLU A 80 -3.70 6.70 7.51
CA GLU A 80 -4.14 6.41 6.14
C GLU A 80 -5.14 7.46 5.63
N GLN A 81 -6.13 7.84 6.44
CA GLN A 81 -7.10 8.87 6.05
C GLN A 81 -6.46 10.25 5.88
N PHE A 82 -5.40 10.56 6.64
CA PHE A 82 -4.65 11.79 6.44
C PHE A 82 -3.98 11.80 5.07
N ALA A 83 -3.34 10.69 4.68
CA ALA A 83 -2.76 10.52 3.35
C ALA A 83 -3.79 10.79 2.24
N VAL A 84 -4.98 10.22 2.38
CA VAL A 84 -6.06 10.37 1.39
C VAL A 84 -6.62 11.78 1.32
N ARG A 85 -6.81 12.45 2.48
CA ARG A 85 -7.51 13.75 2.53
C ARG A 85 -6.60 14.96 2.35
N ILE A 86 -5.37 14.89 2.87
CA ILE A 86 -4.43 16.01 2.94
C ILE A 86 -3.45 15.96 1.76
N GLY A 87 -3.10 14.77 1.29
CA GLY A 87 -2.26 14.58 0.11
C GLY A 87 -0.82 15.04 0.33
N CYS A 88 -0.24 15.73 -0.66
CA CYS A 88 1.17 16.11 -0.67
C CYS A 88 1.57 17.10 0.43
N THR A 89 0.61 17.80 1.06
CA THR A 89 0.89 18.74 2.15
C THR A 89 1.32 18.06 3.46
N LEU A 90 1.39 16.72 3.48
CA LEU A 90 1.96 15.90 4.56
C LEU A 90 3.49 15.91 4.63
N LEU A 91 4.19 16.35 3.59
CA LEU A 91 5.66 16.39 3.52
C LEU A 91 6.38 16.87 4.80
N PRO A 92 6.03 18.03 5.40
CA PRO A 92 6.71 18.52 6.61
C PRO A 92 6.43 17.67 7.87
N HIS A 93 5.38 16.84 7.85
CA HIS A 93 4.98 15.98 8.96
C HIS A 93 5.32 14.51 8.72
N LEU A 94 6.07 14.19 7.67
CA LEU A 94 6.28 12.81 7.23
C LEU A 94 7.22 12.03 8.17
N SER A 95 8.28 12.64 8.69
CA SER A 95 9.21 11.99 9.64
C SER A 95 8.50 11.45 10.89
N PRO A 96 7.77 12.27 11.67
CA PRO A 96 7.14 11.77 12.90
C PRO A 96 6.04 10.75 12.60
N LEU A 97 5.35 10.85 11.45
CA LEU A 97 4.38 9.84 11.03
C LEU A 97 5.06 8.51 10.68
N ILE A 98 6.17 8.53 9.95
CA ILE A 98 6.90 7.30 9.59
C ILE A 98 7.51 6.63 10.83
N GLU A 99 8.09 7.42 11.74
CA GLU A 99 8.63 6.91 13.00
C GLU A 99 7.55 6.25 13.86
N LEU A 100 6.33 6.80 13.88
CA LEU A 100 5.21 6.17 14.57
C LEU A 100 4.82 4.82 13.95
N MET A 101 4.81 4.77 12.62
CA MET A 101 4.37 3.61 11.84
C MET A 101 5.43 2.50 11.78
N GLU A 102 6.70 2.83 11.99
CA GLU A 102 7.79 1.87 12.09
C GLU A 102 7.53 0.78 13.15
N PHE A 103 6.99 1.16 14.31
CA PHE A 103 6.64 0.21 15.37
C PHE A 103 5.55 -0.78 14.95
N GLY A 104 4.60 -0.34 14.11
CA GLY A 104 3.49 -1.17 13.64
C GLY A 104 3.93 -2.25 12.65
N LEU A 105 4.97 -2.00 11.85
CA LEU A 105 5.50 -2.98 10.89
C LEU A 105 6.17 -4.19 11.56
N LEU A 106 6.73 -4.02 12.75
CA LEU A 106 7.38 -5.08 13.52
C LEU A 106 6.47 -5.68 14.61
N HIS A 107 5.18 -5.33 14.59
CA HIS A 107 4.24 -5.80 15.60
C HIS A 107 3.98 -7.31 15.45
N LYS A 108 3.77 -8.00 16.59
CA LYS A 108 3.49 -9.45 16.60
C LYS A 108 2.15 -9.78 15.93
N ASP A 109 1.18 -8.89 16.07
CA ASP A 109 -0.15 -9.01 15.47
C ASP A 109 -0.14 -8.69 13.97
N LEU A 110 -0.60 -9.65 13.18
CA LEU A 110 -0.66 -9.56 11.72
C LEU A 110 -1.63 -8.49 11.22
N GLU A 111 -2.71 -8.23 11.97
CA GLU A 111 -3.68 -7.20 11.61
C GLU A 111 -3.06 -5.80 11.69
N ILE A 112 -2.32 -5.52 12.78
CA ILE A 112 -1.56 -4.27 12.92
C ILE A 112 -0.55 -4.17 11.78
N MET A 113 0.26 -5.20 11.55
CA MET A 113 1.27 -5.18 10.48
C MET A 113 0.64 -4.90 9.11
N ARG A 114 -0.49 -5.56 8.78
CA ARG A 114 -1.21 -5.35 7.52
C ARG A 114 -1.71 -3.92 7.37
N ILE A 115 -2.41 -3.41 8.38
CA ILE A 115 -2.98 -2.05 8.35
C ILE A 115 -1.84 -1.02 8.26
N THR A 116 -0.76 -1.22 9.02
CA THR A 116 0.41 -0.33 9.01
C THR A 116 1.04 -0.27 7.61
N ALA A 117 1.19 -1.42 6.95
CA ALA A 117 1.70 -1.49 5.58
C ALA A 117 0.78 -0.75 4.59
N LEU A 118 -0.54 -0.91 4.71
CA LEU A 118 -1.51 -0.18 3.86
C LEU A 118 -1.50 1.33 4.10
N SER A 119 -1.44 1.77 5.36
CA SER A 119 -1.36 3.18 5.72
C SER A 119 -0.06 3.82 5.20
N LEU A 120 1.09 3.12 5.32
CA LEU A 120 2.36 3.57 4.75
C LEU A 120 2.31 3.62 3.21
N ALA A 121 1.63 2.65 2.58
CA ALA A 121 1.42 2.64 1.14
C ALA A 121 0.61 3.85 0.68
N ALA A 122 -0.44 4.22 1.42
CA ALA A 122 -1.22 5.42 1.17
C ALA A 122 -0.39 6.70 1.35
N LEU A 123 0.45 6.77 2.40
CA LEU A 123 1.37 7.89 2.60
C LEU A 123 2.37 8.04 1.44
N ALA A 124 3.00 6.94 1.02
CA ALA A 124 3.93 6.96 -0.10
C ALA A 124 3.24 7.45 -1.39
N LYS A 125 2.02 6.96 -1.66
CA LYS A 125 1.22 7.42 -2.80
C LYS A 125 0.85 8.90 -2.71
N ALA A 126 0.52 9.41 -1.52
CA ALA A 126 0.11 10.79 -1.31
C ALA A 126 1.25 11.80 -1.50
N VAL A 127 2.48 11.40 -1.19
CA VAL A 127 3.67 12.26 -1.23
C VAL A 127 4.41 12.17 -2.57
N ALA A 128 4.08 11.18 -3.40
CA ALA A 128 4.67 11.01 -4.73
C ALA A 128 4.58 12.31 -5.57
N PRO A 129 5.69 12.75 -6.19
CA PRO A 129 6.97 12.05 -6.38
C PRO A 129 8.06 12.34 -5.32
N TYR A 130 7.78 13.09 -4.25
CA TYR A 130 8.79 13.53 -3.28
C TYR A 130 8.87 12.62 -2.05
N GLY A 131 9.74 12.93 -1.08
CA GLY A 131 9.69 12.31 0.25
C GLY A 131 10.39 10.96 0.41
N TYR A 132 11.05 10.42 -0.62
CA TYR A 132 11.79 9.16 -0.57
C TYR A 132 12.74 9.04 0.63
N GLU A 133 13.44 10.13 0.97
CA GLU A 133 14.40 10.20 2.09
C GLU A 133 13.82 9.68 3.42
N HIS A 134 12.55 9.97 3.70
CA HIS A 134 11.90 9.54 4.93
C HIS A 134 11.52 8.05 4.91
N PHE A 135 11.34 7.45 3.73
CA PHE A 135 10.99 6.03 3.57
C PHE A 135 12.20 5.09 3.56
N LYS A 136 13.44 5.61 3.55
CA LYS A 136 14.68 4.79 3.57
C LYS A 136 14.68 3.73 4.69
N PRO A 137 14.39 4.06 5.97
CA PRO A 137 14.42 3.07 7.05
C PRO A 137 13.39 1.95 6.87
N ILE A 138 12.21 2.28 6.35
CA ILE A 138 11.16 1.31 6.05
C ILE A 138 11.61 0.36 4.94
N LEU A 139 12.23 0.91 3.88
CA LEU A 139 12.67 0.12 2.74
C LEU A 139 13.74 -0.91 3.15
N HIS A 140 14.72 -0.51 3.97
CA HIS A 140 15.71 -1.45 4.52
C HIS A 140 15.07 -2.58 5.32
N ARG A 141 14.09 -2.26 6.20
CA ARG A 141 13.36 -3.27 6.97
C ARG A 141 12.56 -4.23 6.10
N LEU A 142 11.95 -3.74 5.01
CA LEU A 142 11.24 -4.60 4.06
C LEU A 142 12.21 -5.59 3.41
N PHE A 143 13.41 -5.15 3.02
CA PHE A 143 14.40 -6.05 2.43
C PHE A 143 14.90 -7.10 3.41
N ASP A 144 15.21 -6.72 4.64
CA ASP A 144 15.59 -7.68 5.69
C ASP A 144 14.49 -8.72 5.93
N PHE A 145 13.24 -8.26 5.97
CA PHE A 145 12.06 -9.10 6.13
C PHE A 145 11.93 -10.11 4.97
N PHE A 146 12.04 -9.64 3.73
CA PHE A 146 11.95 -10.52 2.56
C PHE A 146 13.14 -11.48 2.42
N SER A 147 14.35 -11.09 2.86
CA SER A 147 15.54 -11.92 2.79
C SER A 147 15.58 -13.02 3.86
N ARG A 148 15.07 -12.75 5.08
CA ARG A 148 15.12 -13.69 6.21
C ARG A 148 13.95 -14.67 6.24
N ASP A 149 12.73 -14.19 5.96
CA ASP A 149 11.48 -14.95 6.17
C ASP A 149 10.78 -15.35 4.85
N GLY A 150 11.40 -15.04 3.71
CA GLY A 150 10.78 -15.00 2.38
C GLY A 150 10.23 -16.31 1.80
N VAL A 151 10.36 -17.45 2.46
CA VAL A 151 9.80 -18.73 1.96
C VAL A 151 8.69 -19.27 2.88
N GLY A 152 8.87 -19.12 4.20
CA GLY A 152 7.90 -19.57 5.21
C GLY A 152 6.72 -18.61 5.42
N PHE A 153 6.93 -17.31 5.26
CA PHE A 153 5.89 -16.30 5.44
C PHE A 153 4.89 -16.25 4.28
N ILE A 154 5.36 -16.50 3.05
CA ILE A 154 4.56 -16.46 1.81
C ILE A 154 3.41 -17.47 1.84
N HIS A 155 3.64 -18.67 2.39
CA HIS A 155 2.65 -19.76 2.35
C HIS A 155 1.52 -19.63 3.38
N ARG A 156 1.67 -18.82 4.45
CA ARG A 156 0.70 -18.78 5.56
C ARG A 156 0.00 -17.43 5.78
N ARG A 157 0.39 -16.35 5.08
CA ARG A 157 -0.01 -14.97 5.43
C ARG A 157 -0.28 -14.05 4.23
N GLY A 158 -1.08 -14.53 3.27
CA GLY A 158 -1.36 -13.86 1.98
C GLY A 158 -1.77 -12.37 2.09
N LYS A 159 -2.75 -12.03 2.93
CA LYS A 159 -3.24 -10.64 3.05
C LYS A 159 -2.18 -9.64 3.54
N VAL A 160 -1.29 -10.07 4.43
CA VAL A 160 -0.20 -9.22 4.93
C VAL A 160 0.85 -9.03 3.84
N LEU A 161 1.19 -10.11 3.12
CA LEU A 161 2.12 -10.06 2.01
C LEU A 161 1.64 -9.11 0.91
N GLY A 162 0.35 -9.16 0.56
CA GLY A 162 -0.24 -8.21 -0.39
C GLY A 162 -0.04 -6.75 0.04
N ALA A 163 -0.34 -6.43 1.31
CA ALA A 163 -0.12 -5.07 1.83
C ALA A 163 1.35 -4.64 1.78
N LEU A 164 2.30 -5.54 2.09
CA LEU A 164 3.74 -5.25 2.02
C LEU A 164 4.24 -5.05 0.58
N VAL A 165 3.75 -5.85 -0.37
CA VAL A 165 4.05 -5.68 -1.80
C VAL A 165 3.51 -4.35 -2.31
N LYS A 166 2.30 -3.97 -1.88
CA LYS A 166 1.70 -2.66 -2.20
C LYS A 166 2.56 -1.51 -1.69
N LEU A 167 2.98 -1.57 -0.42
CA LEU A 167 3.88 -0.60 0.19
C LEU A 167 5.20 -0.48 -0.58
N PHE A 168 5.85 -1.62 -0.82
CA PHE A 168 7.11 -1.70 -1.54
C PHE A 168 7.02 -1.02 -2.90
N THR A 169 5.94 -1.29 -3.62
CA THR A 169 5.74 -0.74 -4.95
C THR A 169 5.60 0.78 -4.95
N PHE A 170 4.79 1.35 -4.05
CA PHE A 170 4.66 2.80 -3.97
C PHE A 170 5.96 3.48 -3.50
N ILE A 171 6.75 2.85 -2.64
CA ILE A 171 8.08 3.38 -2.29
C ILE A 171 9.00 3.40 -3.52
N ILE A 172 8.97 2.37 -4.37
CA ILE A 172 9.78 2.38 -5.61
C ILE A 172 9.34 3.51 -6.54
N GLN A 173 8.04 3.83 -6.61
CA GLN A 173 7.58 4.98 -7.41
C GLN A 173 8.15 6.32 -6.96
N LEU A 174 8.58 6.45 -5.69
CA LEU A 174 9.25 7.65 -5.17
C LEU A 174 10.73 7.73 -5.56
N LEU A 175 11.34 6.63 -5.99
CA LEU A 175 12.76 6.60 -6.33
C LEU A 175 13.01 7.40 -7.62
N THR A 176 13.71 8.51 -7.48
CA THR A 176 14.18 9.33 -8.60
C THR A 176 15.58 8.89 -9.03
N TYR A 177 15.85 8.88 -10.34
CA TYR A 177 17.18 8.58 -10.88
C TYR A 177 18.17 9.73 -10.57
N PRO A 178 19.45 9.48 -10.24
CA PRO A 178 20.14 8.18 -10.20
C PRO A 178 19.89 7.37 -8.93
N TYR A 179 19.69 6.06 -9.10
CA TYR A 179 19.48 5.14 -7.98
C TYR A 179 20.77 4.96 -7.15
N PRO A 180 20.68 5.00 -5.81
CA PRO A 180 21.78 4.58 -4.95
C PRO A 180 22.21 3.14 -5.28
N SER A 181 23.52 2.89 -5.34
CA SER A 181 24.12 1.59 -5.68
C SER A 181 23.58 0.42 -4.85
N ASP A 182 23.20 0.68 -3.59
CA ASP A 182 22.77 -0.31 -2.61
C ASP A 182 21.35 -0.86 -2.88
N ILE A 183 20.59 -0.23 -3.79
CA ILE A 183 19.17 -0.51 -4.01
C ILE A 183 18.92 -1.35 -5.28
N ASN A 184 19.82 -1.28 -6.26
CA ASN A 184 19.65 -1.92 -7.57
C ASN A 184 19.43 -3.44 -7.49
N TRP A 185 20.16 -4.15 -6.63
CA TRP A 185 20.02 -5.60 -6.47
C TRP A 185 18.71 -6.00 -5.76
N ASN A 186 18.25 -5.16 -4.83
CA ASN A 186 17.13 -5.47 -3.96
C ASN A 186 15.78 -5.20 -4.64
N VAL A 187 15.72 -4.23 -5.56
CA VAL A 187 14.54 -4.00 -6.42
C VAL A 187 14.28 -5.18 -7.37
N ALA A 188 15.33 -5.78 -7.94
CA ALA A 188 15.20 -6.97 -8.79
C ALA A 188 14.65 -8.18 -8.01
N ASN A 189 15.06 -8.36 -6.75
CA ASN A 189 14.50 -9.38 -5.86
C ASN A 189 13.05 -9.07 -5.42
N GLY A 190 12.71 -7.79 -5.25
CA GLY A 190 11.33 -7.32 -5.02
C GLY A 190 10.35 -7.68 -6.15
N VAL A 191 10.81 -7.56 -7.40
CA VAL A 191 10.07 -7.98 -8.60
C VAL A 191 9.91 -9.49 -8.66
N LEU A 192 10.94 -10.26 -8.26
CA LEU A 192 10.84 -11.72 -8.14
C LEU A 192 9.79 -12.15 -7.10
N LEU A 193 9.56 -11.37 -6.05
CA LEU A 193 8.51 -11.65 -5.06
C LEU A 193 7.09 -11.51 -5.63
N VAL A 194 6.84 -10.51 -6.48
CA VAL A 194 5.56 -10.39 -7.22
C VAL A 194 5.34 -11.62 -8.11
N SER A 195 6.41 -12.13 -8.73
CA SER A 195 6.35 -13.33 -9.58
C SER A 195 6.20 -14.66 -8.81
N ARG A 196 6.40 -14.64 -7.49
CA ARG A 196 6.28 -15.79 -6.57
C ARG A 196 4.95 -15.82 -5.80
N LEU A 197 4.04 -14.88 -6.08
CA LEU A 197 2.69 -14.89 -5.49
C LEU A 197 1.94 -16.16 -5.93
N SER A 198 1.73 -17.08 -4.98
CA SER A 198 0.93 -18.29 -5.14
C SER A 198 -0.58 -17.96 -5.15
N VAL A 199 -1.02 -17.46 -6.30
CA VAL A 199 -2.19 -17.71 -7.18
C VAL A 199 -3.63 -17.99 -6.67
N ASP A 200 -3.99 -18.05 -5.38
CA ASP A 200 -5.41 -18.36 -5.03
C ASP A 200 -6.26 -17.17 -4.54
N ASP A 201 -5.65 -16.12 -3.99
CA ASP A 201 -6.38 -14.97 -3.45
C ASP A 201 -6.58 -13.86 -4.52
N GLU A 202 -7.83 -13.50 -4.80
CA GLU A 202 -8.17 -12.44 -5.76
C GLU A 202 -7.67 -11.06 -5.31
N GLU A 203 -7.69 -10.76 -4.00
CA GLU A 203 -7.19 -9.49 -3.46
C GLU A 203 -5.69 -9.31 -3.76
N MET A 204 -4.90 -10.38 -3.67
CA MET A 204 -3.47 -10.35 -3.98
C MET A 204 -3.21 -10.17 -5.47
N LYS A 205 -4.06 -10.71 -6.35
CA LYS A 205 -3.92 -10.49 -7.79
C LYS A 205 -4.20 -9.04 -8.17
N GLU A 206 -5.20 -8.40 -7.57
CA GLU A 206 -5.48 -6.97 -7.80
C GLU A 206 -4.30 -6.10 -7.36
N ILE A 207 -3.79 -6.33 -6.14
CA ILE A 207 -2.61 -5.62 -5.63
C ILE A 207 -1.39 -5.86 -6.52
N GLY A 208 -1.20 -7.09 -7.01
CA GLY A 208 -0.13 -7.43 -7.94
C GLY A 208 -0.24 -6.71 -9.28
N LEU A 209 -1.45 -6.55 -9.84
CA LEU A 209 -1.67 -5.78 -11.07
C LEU A 209 -1.39 -4.29 -10.88
N GLU A 210 -1.90 -3.72 -9.78
CA GLU A 210 -1.60 -2.34 -9.41
C GLU A 210 -0.09 -2.13 -9.29
N ALA A 211 0.60 -3.08 -8.64
CA ALA A 211 2.04 -3.05 -8.48
C ALA A 211 2.78 -3.11 -9.82
N ILE A 212 2.36 -3.98 -10.73
CA ILE A 212 2.97 -4.10 -12.06
C ILE A 212 2.75 -2.83 -12.89
N LYS A 213 1.55 -2.26 -12.85
CA LYS A 213 1.23 -1.00 -13.56
C LYS A 213 2.13 0.14 -13.06
N SER A 214 2.17 0.32 -11.75
CA SER A 214 2.96 1.37 -11.08
C SER A 214 4.46 1.23 -11.30
N LEU A 215 4.98 -0.01 -11.31
CA LEU A 215 6.36 -0.31 -11.68
C LEU A 215 6.62 0.02 -13.16
N ALA A 216 5.72 -0.36 -14.06
CA ALA A 216 5.85 -0.09 -15.49
C ALA A 216 5.82 1.41 -15.85
N GLU A 217 5.31 2.29 -14.99
CA GLU A 217 5.35 3.75 -15.21
C GLU A 217 6.74 4.35 -15.00
N ILE A 218 7.62 3.68 -14.25
CA ILE A 218 8.96 4.19 -13.91
C ILE A 218 9.84 4.21 -15.16
N LYS A 219 10.49 5.34 -15.43
CA LYS A 219 11.25 5.56 -16.66
C LYS A 219 12.40 4.56 -16.86
N ASP A 220 13.16 4.24 -15.80
CA ASP A 220 14.52 3.71 -16.00
C ASP A 220 14.86 2.36 -15.31
N VAL A 221 14.01 1.77 -14.45
CA VAL A 221 14.48 0.72 -13.50
C VAL A 221 14.33 -0.73 -13.95
N LEU A 222 13.36 -1.08 -14.79
CA LEU A 222 12.80 -2.44 -14.69
C LEU A 222 13.12 -3.39 -15.84
N LEU A 223 13.87 -2.97 -16.85
CA LEU A 223 14.06 -3.85 -18.01
C LEU A 223 14.88 -5.09 -17.65
N GLN A 224 16.12 -4.99 -17.15
CA GLN A 224 16.98 -6.18 -17.07
C GLN A 224 16.50 -7.27 -16.08
N GLY A 225 15.98 -6.90 -14.90
CA GLY A 225 15.50 -7.85 -13.90
C GLY A 225 14.13 -8.46 -14.23
N PHE A 226 13.18 -7.66 -14.74
CA PHE A 226 11.85 -8.17 -15.13
C PHE A 226 11.91 -8.99 -16.42
N LEU A 227 12.78 -8.64 -17.38
CA LEU A 227 12.94 -9.33 -18.66
C LEU A 227 13.29 -10.82 -18.51
N MET A 228 13.98 -11.21 -17.43
CA MET A 228 14.35 -12.59 -17.16
C MET A 228 13.22 -13.37 -16.47
N GLY A 229 12.16 -13.66 -17.23
CA GLY A 229 11.09 -14.58 -16.84
C GLY A 229 9.80 -13.95 -16.27
N GLY A 230 9.81 -12.67 -15.92
CA GLY A 230 8.66 -11.94 -15.38
C GLY A 230 7.40 -11.97 -16.28
N PRO A 231 7.51 -11.66 -17.59
CA PRO A 231 6.35 -11.61 -18.49
C PRO A 231 5.62 -12.94 -18.69
N ARG A 232 6.34 -14.07 -18.65
CA ARG A 232 5.70 -15.39 -18.77
C ARG A 232 4.97 -15.79 -17.48
N CYS A 233 5.60 -15.56 -16.34
CA CYS A 233 4.95 -15.75 -15.04
C CYS A 233 3.72 -14.85 -14.90
N PHE A 234 3.80 -13.61 -15.37
CA PHE A 234 2.66 -12.67 -15.40
C PHE A 234 1.48 -13.21 -16.21
N VAL A 235 1.71 -13.65 -17.46
CA VAL A 235 0.61 -14.18 -18.29
C VAL A 235 0.03 -15.44 -17.63
N ARG A 236 0.87 -16.37 -17.18
CA ARG A 236 0.41 -17.63 -16.57
C ARG A 236 -0.41 -17.44 -15.30
N ILE A 237 -0.05 -16.47 -14.45
CA ILE A 237 -0.68 -16.26 -13.14
C ILE A 237 -1.89 -15.32 -13.23
N MET A 238 -1.83 -14.29 -14.07
CA MET A 238 -2.83 -13.21 -14.08
C MET A 238 -3.93 -13.41 -15.12
N TRP A 239 -3.67 -14.14 -16.21
CA TRP A 239 -4.66 -14.37 -17.26
C TRP A 239 -5.53 -15.61 -16.95
N THR A 240 -6.22 -15.57 -15.81
CA THR A 240 -7.22 -16.59 -15.42
C THR A 240 -8.63 -16.13 -15.82
N ARG A 241 -9.57 -17.08 -16.02
CA ARG A 241 -10.99 -16.78 -16.31
C ARG A 241 -11.64 -15.85 -15.28
N THR A 242 -11.23 -15.90 -14.02
CA THR A 242 -11.74 -15.04 -12.94
C THR A 242 -11.37 -13.56 -13.13
N MET A 243 -10.15 -13.27 -13.60
CA MET A 243 -9.66 -11.90 -13.83
C MET A 243 -10.20 -11.27 -15.13
N MET A 244 -10.83 -12.06 -16.01
CA MET A 244 -11.48 -11.59 -17.24
C MET A 244 -12.94 -11.15 -17.03
N ARG A 245 -13.42 -11.07 -15.78
CA ARG A 245 -14.73 -10.51 -15.46
C ARG A 245 -14.72 -8.98 -15.63
N ARG A 246 -15.91 -8.40 -15.91
CA ARG A 246 -16.07 -6.99 -16.33
C ARG A 246 -15.52 -5.96 -15.32
N ASP A 247 -15.55 -6.29 -14.04
CA ASP A 247 -15.08 -5.48 -12.92
C ASP A 247 -13.54 -5.40 -12.84
N LYS A 248 -12.84 -6.50 -13.15
CA LYS A 248 -11.37 -6.61 -13.01
C LYS A 248 -10.60 -6.49 -14.33
N TYR A 249 -11.30 -6.66 -15.45
CA TYR A 249 -10.72 -6.60 -16.79
C TYR A 249 -10.01 -5.27 -17.07
N VAL A 250 -10.56 -4.15 -16.60
CA VAL A 250 -9.96 -2.82 -16.82
C VAL A 250 -8.57 -2.74 -16.18
N LEU A 251 -8.41 -3.25 -14.96
CA LEU A 251 -7.13 -3.27 -14.25
C LEU A 251 -6.09 -4.15 -14.97
N LEU A 252 -6.52 -5.32 -15.45
CA LEU A 252 -5.67 -6.23 -16.21
C LEU A 252 -5.23 -5.61 -17.54
N ALA A 253 -6.17 -5.00 -18.27
CA ALA A 253 -5.90 -4.32 -19.53
C ALA A 253 -4.91 -3.18 -19.34
N ASP A 254 -5.14 -2.30 -18.38
CA ASP A 254 -4.24 -1.20 -18.03
C ASP A 254 -2.81 -1.68 -17.71
N ALA A 255 -2.68 -2.70 -16.86
CA ALA A 255 -1.38 -3.26 -16.49
C ALA A 255 -0.68 -3.88 -17.72
N THR A 256 -1.42 -4.56 -18.60
CA THR A 256 -0.83 -5.14 -19.82
C THR A 256 -0.37 -4.08 -20.81
N VAL A 257 -1.11 -2.97 -20.94
CA VAL A 257 -0.73 -1.83 -21.79
C VAL A 257 0.50 -1.12 -21.23
N ALA A 258 0.54 -0.88 -19.92
CA ALA A 258 1.72 -0.29 -19.27
C ALA A 258 2.97 -1.14 -19.49
N LEU A 259 2.86 -2.47 -19.35
CA LEU A 259 3.95 -3.39 -19.68
C LEU A 259 4.31 -3.39 -21.17
N ALA A 260 3.32 -3.30 -22.06
CA ALA A 260 3.53 -3.26 -23.51
C ALA A 260 4.31 -2.01 -23.95
N ASN A 261 4.02 -0.87 -23.32
CA ASN A 261 4.73 0.38 -23.58
C ASN A 261 6.21 0.30 -23.18
N LYS A 262 6.57 -0.53 -22.18
CA LYS A 262 7.96 -0.70 -21.73
C LYS A 262 8.72 -1.80 -22.45
N LEU A 263 8.12 -2.97 -22.63
CA LEU A 263 8.77 -4.17 -23.18
C LEU A 263 8.67 -4.26 -24.71
N GLY A 264 7.77 -3.48 -25.31
CA GLY A 264 7.41 -3.57 -26.71
C GLY A 264 6.31 -4.60 -26.97
N VAL A 265 5.36 -4.22 -27.82
CA VAL A 265 4.16 -5.00 -28.16
C VAL A 265 4.50 -6.38 -28.74
N ALA A 266 5.57 -6.47 -29.54
CA ALA A 266 5.96 -7.71 -30.21
C ALA A 266 6.39 -8.81 -29.23
N TYR A 267 7.06 -8.45 -28.13
CA TYR A 267 7.54 -9.41 -27.14
C TYR A 267 6.39 -9.96 -26.28
N LEU A 268 5.48 -9.09 -25.85
CA LEU A 268 4.29 -9.48 -25.09
C LEU A 268 3.32 -10.34 -25.91
N LYS A 269 3.07 -9.97 -27.17
CA LYS A 269 2.23 -10.77 -28.07
C LYS A 269 2.76 -12.19 -28.23
N ARG A 270 4.07 -12.37 -28.36
CA ARG A 270 4.70 -13.71 -28.42
C ARG A 270 4.49 -14.48 -27.14
N SER A 271 4.64 -13.86 -25.97
CA SER A 271 4.46 -14.52 -24.67
C SER A 271 3.01 -14.95 -24.44
N ILE A 272 2.04 -14.08 -24.74
CA ILE A 272 0.61 -14.38 -24.64
C ILE A 272 0.23 -15.49 -25.63
N SER A 273 0.69 -15.43 -26.88
CA SER A 273 0.38 -16.45 -27.89
C SER A 273 0.89 -17.85 -27.54
N LYS A 274 2.02 -17.94 -26.80
CA LYS A 274 2.59 -19.22 -26.36
C LYS A 274 1.79 -19.81 -25.19
N GLU A 275 1.36 -19.00 -24.24
CA GLU A 275 0.56 -19.45 -23.10
C GLU A 275 -0.88 -19.78 -23.51
N LEU A 276 -1.51 -19.04 -24.42
CA LEU A 276 -2.86 -19.35 -24.93
C LEU A 276 -2.93 -20.68 -25.68
N ARG A 277 -1.83 -21.11 -26.33
CA ARG A 277 -1.73 -22.43 -26.96
C ARG A 277 -1.49 -23.57 -25.95
N CYS A 278 -1.08 -23.23 -24.73
CA CYS A 278 -0.86 -24.19 -23.66
C CYS A 278 -2.22 -24.40 -22.95
N ASN A 279 -2.95 -25.43 -23.34
CA ASN A 279 -4.31 -25.78 -22.86
C ASN A 279 -4.52 -25.91 -21.33
N ARG A 280 -3.51 -25.62 -20.50
CA ARG A 280 -3.63 -25.65 -19.02
C ARG A 280 -4.23 -24.38 -18.41
N CYS A 281 -4.20 -23.23 -19.09
CA CYS A 281 -4.76 -21.99 -18.52
C CYS A 281 -6.28 -21.84 -18.71
N PHE A 282 -6.87 -22.58 -19.66
CA PHE A 282 -8.31 -22.54 -19.97
C PHE A 282 -9.03 -23.87 -19.72
N GLY A 283 -8.29 -24.92 -19.34
CA GLY A 283 -8.81 -26.26 -19.09
C GLY A 283 -8.66 -26.66 -17.62
N GLN A 284 -9.46 -26.04 -16.75
CA GLN A 284 -10.09 -26.58 -15.53
C GLN A 284 -10.98 -25.49 -14.94
#